data_AF-A0A5M9K0D4-F1
#
_entry.id   AF-A0A5M9K0D4-F1
#
_cell.length_a   1.000
_cell.length_b   1.000
_cell.length_c   1.000
_cell.angle_alpha   90.00
_cell.angle_beta   90.00
_cell.angle_gamma   90.00
#
_symmetry.space_group_name_H-M   'P 1'
#
loop_
_entity.id
_entity.type
_entity.pdbx_description
1 polymer ?
#
loop_
_entity_poly.entity_id
_entity_poly.type
_entity_poly.pdbx_seq_one_letter_code
_entity_poly.pdbx_strand_id
1 'polypeptide(L)'
;MCFILEEEQAMFTGDNILGHGTAAVEHLSTWMAALRKMQTYNCVKGYPAHGTVVEDLQAKIGIELSQKIRRERQVLQNLEKSKRRERASGGRGKGSVTVKELVTAIYGSKIDDELREMALEPLMEEVLRKLSEDGLVAFEMRAAVKKWFSIEMI
;
A
#
# COMPACT_ATOMS: atom_id res chain seq x y z
N MET A 1 -16.31 -10.01 4.76
CA MET A 1 -17.74 -9.62 4.89
C MET A 1 -17.86 -8.69 6.07
N CYS A 2 -18.67 -7.62 5.99
CA CYS A 2 -18.95 -6.72 7.12
C CYS A 2 -20.47 -6.60 7.27
N PHE A 3 -20.94 -6.38 8.50
CA PHE A 3 -22.37 -6.24 8.81
C PHE A 3 -22.61 -4.91 9.51
N ILE A 4 -23.76 -4.30 9.27
CA ILE A 4 -24.16 -3.05 9.92
C ILE A 4 -25.19 -3.41 10.99
N LEU A 5 -24.98 -2.89 12.20
CA LEU A 5 -25.95 -2.90 13.28
C LEU A 5 -26.61 -1.51 13.30
N GLU A 6 -27.80 -1.43 12.70
CA GLU A 6 -28.48 -0.16 12.43
C GLU A 6 -28.88 0.55 13.73
N GLU A 7 -29.31 -0.20 14.75
CA GLU A 7 -29.75 0.29 16.05
C GLU A 7 -28.65 1.04 16.81
N GLU A 8 -27.38 0.74 16.53
CA GLU A 8 -26.22 1.38 17.16
C GLU A 8 -25.42 2.26 16.19
N GLN A 9 -25.86 2.37 14.93
CA GLN A 9 -25.06 2.97 13.85
C GLN A 9 -23.63 2.41 13.83
N ALA A 10 -23.48 1.10 14.04
CA ALA A 10 -22.20 0.43 14.19
C ALA A 10 -21.94 -0.58 13.07
N MET A 11 -20.67 -0.92 12.86
CA MET A 11 -20.26 -1.92 11.86
C MET A 11 -19.44 -3.02 12.50
N PHE A 12 -19.82 -4.28 12.27
CA PHE A 12 -18.92 -5.41 12.46
C PHE A 12 -17.91 -5.43 11.31
N THR A 13 -16.66 -5.04 11.60
CA THR A 13 -15.64 -4.80 10.57
C THR A 13 -14.87 -6.05 10.19
N GLY A 14 -14.95 -7.12 10.98
CA GLY A 14 -14.12 -8.31 10.80
C GLY A 14 -12.63 -7.94 10.84
N ASP A 15 -11.87 -8.45 9.86
CA ASP A 15 -10.45 -8.13 9.69
C ASP A 15 -10.18 -6.96 8.73
N ASN A 16 -11.20 -6.34 8.16
CA ASN A 16 -11.00 -5.18 7.26
C ASN A 16 -10.45 -3.97 8.04
N ILE A 17 -10.93 -3.79 9.28
CA ILE A 17 -10.44 -2.80 10.24
C ILE A 17 -10.29 -3.51 11.59
N LEU A 18 -9.09 -3.43 12.16
CA LEU A 18 -8.76 -3.97 13.47
C LEU A 18 -8.83 -2.89 14.56
N GLY A 19 -9.11 -3.30 15.79
CA GLY A 19 -9.07 -2.42 16.97
C GLY A 19 -7.67 -1.94 17.30
N HIS A 20 -6.66 -2.80 17.08
CA HIS A 20 -5.25 -2.49 17.24
C HIS A 20 -4.46 -2.88 16.00
N GLY A 21 -3.40 -2.12 15.69
CA GLY A 21 -2.58 -2.38 14.51
C GLY A 21 -3.30 -2.11 13.19
N THR A 22 -2.86 -2.79 12.14
CA THR A 22 -3.38 -2.71 10.76
C THR A 22 -3.70 -4.10 10.25
N ALA A 23 -4.66 -4.20 9.33
CA ALA A 23 -5.06 -5.46 8.71
C ALA A 23 -3.94 -6.03 7.83
N ALA A 24 -3.85 -7.36 7.76
CA ALA A 24 -3.16 -8.02 6.66
C ALA A 24 -3.98 -7.82 5.38
N VAL A 25 -3.32 -7.51 4.27
CA VAL A 25 -4.00 -7.18 3.01
C VAL A 25 -3.46 -8.05 1.88
N GLU A 26 -4.35 -8.84 1.28
CA GLU A 26 -4.00 -9.68 0.13
C GLU A 26 -4.03 -8.89 -1.19
N HIS A 27 -4.99 -7.97 -1.32
CA HIS A 27 -5.20 -7.19 -2.53
C HIS A 27 -5.51 -5.73 -2.20
N LEU A 28 -4.47 -4.89 -2.19
CA LEU A 28 -4.55 -3.49 -1.74
C LEU A 28 -5.65 -2.69 -2.41
N SER A 29 -5.82 -2.82 -3.73
CA SER A 29 -6.84 -2.09 -4.49
C SER A 29 -8.25 -2.42 -4.00
N THR A 30 -8.53 -3.71 -3.82
CA THR A 30 -9.84 -4.21 -3.36
C THR A 30 -10.10 -3.78 -1.91
N TRP A 31 -9.09 -3.90 -1.06
CA TRP A 31 -9.21 -3.52 0.35
C TRP A 31 -9.44 -2.00 0.52
N MET A 32 -8.70 -1.16 -0.21
CA MET A 32 -8.91 0.29 -0.17
C MET A 32 -10.29 0.70 -0.73
N ALA A 33 -10.77 0.02 -1.77
CA ALA A 33 -12.13 0.23 -2.29
C ALA A 33 -13.18 -0.20 -1.26
N ALA A 34 -12.99 -1.33 -0.57
CA ALA A 34 -13.86 -1.79 0.50
C ALA A 34 -13.91 -0.78 1.66
N LEU A 35 -12.78 -0.23 2.09
CA LEU A 35 -12.72 0.80 3.12
C LEU A 35 -13.45 2.08 2.72
N ARG A 36 -13.26 2.57 1.49
CA ARG A 36 -14.00 3.73 0.98
C ARG A 36 -15.50 3.47 0.98
N LYS A 37 -15.93 2.26 0.60
CA LYS A 37 -17.33 1.84 0.69
C LYS A 37 -17.81 1.76 2.15
N MET A 38 -17.00 1.28 3.08
CA MET A 38 -17.33 1.27 4.50
C MET A 38 -17.58 2.69 5.02
N GLN A 39 -16.80 3.68 4.59
CA GLN A 39 -16.99 5.08 4.98
C GLN A 39 -18.36 5.62 4.58
N THR A 40 -18.91 5.23 3.41
CA THR A 40 -20.19 5.77 2.92
C THR A 40 -21.40 5.40 3.78
N TYR A 41 -21.28 4.38 4.63
CA TYR A 41 -22.35 3.98 5.55
C TYR A 41 -22.42 4.86 6.81
N ASN A 42 -21.44 5.74 7.05
CA ASN A 42 -21.42 6.68 8.18
C ASN A 42 -21.64 6.02 9.55
N CYS A 43 -21.24 4.75 9.71
CA CYS A 43 -21.23 4.09 11.02
C CYS A 43 -20.24 4.81 11.94
N VAL A 44 -20.67 5.08 13.17
CA VAL A 44 -19.89 5.79 14.19
C VAL A 44 -18.86 4.85 14.82
N LYS A 45 -19.29 3.60 15.11
CA LYS A 45 -18.51 2.62 15.86
C LYS A 45 -18.16 1.38 15.02
N GLY A 46 -17.00 0.78 15.29
CA GLY A 46 -16.55 -0.48 14.71
C GLY A 46 -16.37 -1.59 15.74
N TYR A 47 -16.91 -2.77 15.45
CA TYR A 47 -16.69 -4.01 16.20
C TYR A 47 -15.77 -4.93 15.38
N PRO A 48 -14.45 -4.91 15.64
CA PRO A 48 -13.50 -5.73 14.89
C PRO A 48 -13.48 -7.18 15.37
N ALA A 49 -12.94 -8.08 14.54
CA ALA A 49 -12.66 -9.45 14.96
C ALA A 49 -11.51 -9.51 15.98
N HIS A 50 -10.57 -8.57 15.91
CA HIS A 50 -9.42 -8.49 16.80
C HIS A 50 -9.17 -7.07 17.33
N GLY A 51 -8.74 -7.00 18.58
CA GLY A 51 -8.48 -5.74 19.29
C GLY A 51 -9.72 -5.18 19.98
N THR A 52 -9.64 -3.93 20.39
CA THR A 52 -10.72 -3.23 21.10
C THR A 52 -11.77 -2.68 20.14
N VAL A 53 -12.93 -2.33 20.68
CA VAL A 53 -13.94 -1.52 19.97
C VAL A 53 -13.29 -0.26 19.41
N VAL A 54 -13.68 0.09 18.17
CA VAL A 54 -13.26 1.31 17.50
C VAL A 54 -14.35 2.36 17.71
N GLU A 55 -14.14 3.28 18.63
CA GLU A 55 -15.14 4.31 18.99
C GLU A 55 -15.38 5.36 17.90
N ASP A 56 -14.36 5.63 17.07
CA ASP A 56 -14.46 6.50 15.89
C ASP A 56 -14.01 5.74 14.64
N LEU A 57 -14.96 5.04 14.02
CA LEU A 57 -14.70 4.21 12.85
C LEU A 57 -14.29 5.04 11.64
N GLN A 58 -14.86 6.24 11.46
CA GLN A 58 -14.52 7.12 10.34
C GLN A 58 -13.07 7.59 10.42
N ALA A 59 -12.62 8.03 11.60
CA ALA A 59 -11.23 8.41 11.82
C ALA A 59 -10.30 7.21 11.62
N LYS A 60 -10.63 6.03 12.15
CA LYS A 60 -9.82 4.82 11.98
C LYS A 60 -9.67 4.44 10.50
N ILE A 61 -10.75 4.41 9.72
CA ILE A 61 -10.68 4.14 8.28
C ILE A 61 -9.83 5.21 7.56
N GLY A 62 -10.02 6.48 7.90
CA GLY A 62 -9.23 7.59 7.33
C GLY A 62 -7.73 7.43 7.60
N ILE A 63 -7.35 7.04 8.81
CA ILE A 63 -5.95 6.75 9.17
C ILE A 63 -5.41 5.60 8.33
N GLU A 64 -6.11 4.48 8.25
CA GLU A 64 -5.69 3.31 7.46
C GLU A 64 -5.48 3.65 5.99
N LEU A 65 -6.45 4.33 5.35
CA LEU A 65 -6.34 4.80 3.97
C LEU A 65 -5.16 5.77 3.78
N SER A 66 -4.99 6.73 4.69
CA SER A 66 -3.91 7.71 4.61
C SER A 66 -2.52 7.07 4.66
N GLN A 67 -2.36 6.00 5.44
CA GLN A 67 -1.11 5.26 5.54
C GLN A 67 -0.77 4.56 4.23
N LYS A 68 -1.75 3.92 3.58
CA LYS A 68 -1.55 3.25 2.29
C LYS A 68 -1.28 4.25 1.16
N ILE A 69 -2.03 5.35 1.10
CA ILE A 69 -1.79 6.45 0.14
C ILE A 69 -0.39 7.06 0.32
N ARG A 70 0.04 7.27 1.57
CA ARG A 70 1.39 7.77 1.85
C ARG A 70 2.46 6.80 1.32
N ARG A 71 2.22 5.49 1.43
CA ARG A 71 3.14 4.48 0.91
C ARG A 71 3.21 4.48 -0.62
N GLU A 72 2.06 4.55 -1.30
CA GLU A 72 2.01 4.69 -2.76
C GLU A 72 2.82 5.89 -3.24
N ARG A 73 2.65 7.05 -2.60
CA ARG A 73 3.41 8.27 -2.91
C ARG A 73 4.91 8.08 -2.72
N GLN A 74 5.34 7.42 -1.65
CA GLN A 74 6.76 7.13 -1.41
C GLN A 74 7.35 6.24 -2.50
N VAL A 75 6.61 5.23 -2.96
CA VAL A 75 7.04 4.34 -4.05
C VAL A 75 7.20 5.14 -5.35
N LEU A 76 6.16 5.89 -5.75
CA LEU A 76 6.19 6.70 -6.98
C LEU A 76 7.35 7.70 -6.97
N GLN A 77 7.53 8.43 -5.87
CA GLN A 77 8.64 9.39 -5.73
C GLN A 77 10.02 8.75 -5.87
N ASN A 78 10.20 7.52 -5.39
CA ASN A 78 11.48 6.82 -5.52
C ASN A 78 11.71 6.30 -6.94
N LEU A 79 10.67 5.79 -7.61
CA LEU A 79 10.77 5.41 -9.02
C LEU A 79 11.08 6.62 -9.92
N GLU A 80 10.45 7.76 -9.68
CA GLU A 80 10.77 9.01 -10.37
C GLU A 80 12.21 9.46 -10.12
N LYS A 81 12.71 9.37 -8.88
CA LYS A 81 14.11 9.67 -8.56
C LYS A 81 15.05 8.73 -9.32
N SER A 82 14.76 7.44 -9.41
CA SER A 82 15.56 6.48 -10.18
C SER A 82 15.59 6.83 -11.66
N LYS A 83 14.43 7.17 -12.25
CA LYS A 83 14.33 7.65 -13.64
C LYS A 83 15.12 8.92 -13.89
N ARG A 84 15.11 9.88 -12.95
CA ARG A 84 15.92 11.11 -13.05
C ARG A 84 17.42 10.81 -13.00
N ARG A 85 17.87 9.89 -12.13
CA ARG A 85 19.28 9.49 -12.05
C ARG A 85 19.75 8.81 -13.33
N GLU A 86 18.93 7.93 -13.90
CA GLU A 86 19.20 7.26 -15.19
C GLU A 86 19.38 8.28 -16.33
N ARG A 87 18.54 9.32 -16.39
CA ARG A 87 18.70 10.40 -17.37
C ARG A 87 19.96 11.23 -17.11
N ALA A 88 20.26 11.54 -15.85
CA ALA A 88 21.41 12.35 -15.47
C ALA A 88 22.76 11.65 -15.76
N SER A 89 22.81 10.32 -15.75
CA SER A 89 24.00 9.55 -16.15
C SER A 89 24.16 9.39 -17.68
N GLY A 90 23.31 10.05 -18.48
CA GLY A 90 23.30 9.90 -19.94
C GLY A 90 22.64 8.61 -20.43
N GLY A 91 22.04 7.84 -19.53
CA GLY A 91 21.28 6.63 -19.85
C GLY A 91 19.97 6.95 -20.59
N ARG A 92 19.55 6.02 -21.44
CA ARG A 92 18.25 6.06 -22.12
C ARG A 92 17.25 5.06 -21.53
N GLY A 93 17.59 4.45 -20.40
CA GLY A 93 16.74 3.49 -19.71
C GLY A 93 15.54 4.14 -19.02
N LYS A 94 14.65 3.30 -18.49
CA LYS A 94 13.46 3.72 -17.74
C LYS A 94 13.75 4.03 -16.26
N GLY A 95 14.99 3.86 -15.81
CA GLY A 95 15.37 3.89 -14.40
C GLY A 95 14.75 2.76 -13.59
N SER A 96 14.59 1.58 -14.21
CA SER A 96 13.93 0.43 -13.60
C SER A 96 14.71 -0.12 -12.40
N VAL A 97 14.02 -0.42 -11.30
CA VAL A 97 14.61 -0.96 -10.06
C VAL A 97 13.90 -2.23 -9.59
N THR A 98 14.63 -3.12 -8.96
CA THR A 98 14.08 -4.27 -8.24
C THR A 98 13.33 -3.84 -6.97
N VAL A 99 12.52 -4.74 -6.41
CA VAL A 99 11.85 -4.52 -5.11
C VAL A 99 12.89 -4.29 -4.01
N LYS A 100 13.97 -5.09 -3.98
CA LYS A 100 15.07 -4.95 -3.01
C LYS A 100 15.78 -3.59 -3.09
N GLU A 101 16.06 -3.09 -4.30
CA GLU A 101 16.61 -1.76 -4.52
C GLU A 101 15.64 -0.66 -4.05
N LEU A 102 14.34 -0.83 -4.31
CA LEU A 102 13.30 0.12 -3.88
C LEU A 102 13.17 0.15 -2.34
N VAL A 103 13.12 -1.01 -1.69
CA VAL A 103 13.09 -1.12 -0.22
C VAL A 103 14.33 -0.44 0.38
N THR A 104 15.50 -0.73 -0.18
CA THR A 104 16.76 -0.10 0.26
C THR A 104 16.73 1.42 0.09
N ALA A 105 16.13 1.94 -0.99
CA ALA A 105 15.99 3.37 -1.22
C ALA A 105 15.01 4.06 -0.26
N ILE A 106 13.94 3.37 0.15
CA ILE A 106 12.91 3.93 1.06
C ILE A 106 13.33 3.84 2.52
N TYR A 107 13.91 2.71 2.94
CA TYR A 107 14.13 2.39 4.34
C TYR A 107 15.61 2.31 4.75
N GLY A 108 16.53 2.41 3.78
CA GLY A 108 17.97 2.35 4.02
C GLY A 108 18.53 0.92 3.97
N SER A 109 19.86 0.82 3.92
CA SER A 109 20.57 -0.45 3.79
C SER A 109 20.83 -1.18 5.11
N LYS A 110 20.65 -0.50 6.25
CA LYS A 110 20.95 -1.01 7.59
C LYS A 110 19.81 -1.81 8.23
N ILE A 111 18.75 -2.09 7.48
CA ILE A 111 17.65 -2.92 7.96
C ILE A 111 18.07 -4.38 7.93
N ASP A 112 17.77 -5.08 9.02
CA ASP A 112 17.91 -6.51 9.16
C ASP A 112 17.33 -7.27 7.94
N ASP A 113 18.05 -8.30 7.48
CA ASP A 113 17.71 -8.99 6.24
C ASP A 113 16.40 -9.77 6.36
N GLU A 114 16.11 -10.35 7.53
CA GLU A 114 14.86 -11.07 7.78
C GLU A 114 13.66 -10.10 7.73
N LEU A 115 13.76 -8.94 8.40
CA LEU A 115 12.71 -7.91 8.33
C LEU A 115 12.49 -7.40 6.90
N ARG A 116 13.57 -7.28 6.13
CA ARG A 116 13.50 -6.83 4.74
C ARG A 116 12.74 -7.83 3.87
N GLU A 117 13.16 -9.08 3.89
CA GLU A 117 12.66 -10.14 3.00
C GLU A 117 11.26 -10.61 3.41
N MET A 118 10.99 -10.70 4.71
CA MET A 118 9.72 -11.27 5.21
C MET A 118 8.59 -10.24 5.30
N ALA A 119 8.90 -8.93 5.40
CA ALA A 119 7.89 -7.91 5.62
C ALA A 119 7.92 -6.77 4.60
N LEU A 120 9.08 -6.15 4.38
CA LEU A 120 9.16 -4.94 3.56
C LEU A 120 9.06 -5.22 2.06
N GLU A 121 9.69 -6.29 1.58
CA GLU A 121 9.61 -6.69 0.16
C GLU A 121 8.18 -7.10 -0.22
N PRO A 122 7.48 -8.00 0.50
CA PRO A 122 6.08 -8.33 0.22
C PRO A 122 5.15 -7.10 0.26
N LEU A 123 5.35 -6.21 1.24
CA LEU A 123 4.60 -4.96 1.33
C LEU A 123 4.83 -4.06 0.10
N MET A 124 6.07 -3.93 -0.38
CA MET A 124 6.37 -3.12 -1.56
C MET A 124 5.82 -3.77 -2.84
N GLU A 125 5.83 -5.09 -2.94
CA GLU A 125 5.21 -5.81 -4.06
C GLU A 125 3.71 -5.58 -4.12
N GLU A 126 3.03 -5.57 -2.97
CA GLU A 126 1.59 -5.28 -2.89
C GLU A 126 1.26 -3.88 -3.41
N VAL A 127 2.06 -2.89 -3.00
CA VAL A 127 1.91 -1.49 -3.43
C VAL A 127 2.20 -1.33 -4.92
N LEU A 128 3.26 -1.96 -5.42
CA LEU A 128 3.62 -1.93 -6.84
C LEU A 128 2.57 -2.61 -7.71
N ARG A 129 1.98 -3.72 -7.23
CA ARG A 129 0.87 -4.39 -7.91
C ARG A 129 -0.33 -3.46 -8.04
N LYS A 130 -0.77 -2.82 -6.96
CA LYS A 130 -1.87 -1.84 -7.00
C LYS A 130 -1.54 -0.67 -7.94
N LEU A 131 -0.36 -0.07 -7.83
CA LEU A 131 0.04 1.03 -8.71
C LEU A 131 0.09 0.61 -10.20
N SER A 132 0.34 -0.66 -10.47
CA SER A 132 0.28 -1.23 -11.82
C SER A 132 -1.16 -1.33 -12.32
N GLU A 133 -2.09 -1.74 -11.46
CA GLU A 133 -3.53 -1.75 -11.76
C GLU A 133 -4.05 -0.33 -12.03
N ASP A 134 -3.52 0.67 -11.31
CA ASP A 134 -3.83 2.09 -11.53
C ASP A 134 -3.15 2.67 -12.79
N GLY A 135 -2.29 1.92 -13.48
CA GLY A 135 -1.57 2.38 -14.67
C GLY A 135 -0.45 3.41 -14.39
N LEU A 136 0.02 3.51 -13.15
CA LEU A 136 1.04 4.49 -12.73
C LEU A 136 2.46 3.92 -12.81
N VAL A 137 2.61 2.60 -12.71
CA VAL A 137 3.89 1.90 -12.83
C VAL A 137 3.75 0.69 -13.75
N ALA A 138 4.87 0.23 -14.30
CA ALA A 138 4.97 -1.03 -15.01
C ALA A 138 6.27 -1.74 -14.63
N PHE A 139 6.41 -2.98 -15.09
CA PHE A 139 7.62 -3.76 -14.91
C PHE A 139 8.16 -4.29 -16.24
N GLU A 140 9.45 -4.60 -16.23
CA GLU A 140 10.13 -5.35 -17.29
C GLU A 140 10.85 -6.55 -16.69
N MET A 141 10.96 -7.62 -17.48
CA MET A 141 11.74 -8.80 -17.15
C MET A 141 13.06 -8.76 -17.93
N ARG A 142 14.19 -8.77 -17.23
CA ARG A 142 15.53 -8.89 -17.85
C ARG A 142 16.33 -9.93 -17.10
N ALA A 143 16.84 -10.94 -17.82
CA ALA A 143 17.58 -12.06 -17.22
C ALA A 143 16.88 -12.69 -16.01
N ALA A 144 15.57 -12.96 -16.14
CA ALA A 144 14.67 -13.47 -15.09
C ALA A 144 14.49 -12.55 -13.86
N VAL A 145 15.01 -11.32 -13.88
CA VAL A 145 14.81 -10.34 -12.81
C VAL A 145 13.71 -9.35 -13.19
N LYS A 146 12.71 -9.24 -12.32
CA LYS A 146 11.62 -8.25 -12.44
C LYS A 146 12.11 -6.89 -11.93
N LYS A 147 12.00 -5.86 -12.77
CA LYS A 147 12.30 -4.47 -12.41
C LYS A 147 11.14 -3.56 -12.72
N TRP A 148 10.83 -2.64 -11.81
CA TRP A 148 9.72 -1.72 -11.86
C TRP A 148 10.17 -0.31 -12.23
N PHE A 149 9.35 0.41 -12.99
CA PHE A 149 9.59 1.80 -13.39
C PHE A 149 8.27 2.58 -13.38
N SER A 150 8.36 3.91 -13.20
CA SER A 150 7.19 4.79 -13.30
C SER A 150 6.83 5.10 -14.75
N ILE A 151 5.52 5.18 -15.03
CA ILE A 151 4.98 5.63 -16.31
C ILE A 151 4.74 7.14 -16.21
N GLU A 152 5.10 7.90 -17.24
CA GLU A 152 4.70 9.32 -17.32
C GLU A 152 3.20 9.36 -17.57
N MET A 153 2.44 10.03 -16.68
CA MET A 153 1.05 10.37 -16.99
C MET A 153 1.08 11.37 -18.14
N ILE A 154 0.44 11.01 -19.26
CA ILE A 154 0.21 11.89 -20.41
C ILE A 154 -0.74 13.01 -20.00
#